data_AF-A0A1Z9F0V7-F1
#
_entry.id   AF-A0A1Z9F0V7-F1
#
_cell.length_a   1.000
_cell.length_b   1.000
_cell.length_c   1.000
_cell.angle_alpha   90.00
_cell.angle_beta   90.00
_cell.angle_gamma   90.00
#
_symmetry.space_group_name_H-M   'P 1'
#
loop_
_entity.id
_entity.type
_entity.pdbx_description
1 polymer ?
#
loop_
_entity_poly.entity_id
_entity_poly.type
_entity_poly.pdbx_seq_one_letter_code
_entity_poly.pdbx_strand_id
1 'polypeptide(L)'
;MTITLRQESATGATTKGSTLTFQELDNSFIDLLQNKLIPIQVDADTGSVKVGRAQENGVLTVTGAGGITTTVTEDSAGNANLTITKSTDELGVFEIVGGSNIEATKPDSAGAVTLEVTNPAELNVDGAVVFTAKNTSGSTIEKGQVVYISGHDGTNPTIGLADADDAGKMPAFGLANAQITNNNTGEIITYGPITNIDTSFFQAGEELFVNTTNDSAGDTITSTAPTGESGLIQKIGKVIRSHASTGTIFVTGAGRTNATPNLNNNNIFIGNGSNQVSTTAFAISLDSTPQLSGNLDVNGNKIVTVSGNANLKLSPHGTGVVEIEGDGVSADGTIQLNCSQNSHGIKLASPPHSAGQSYTITFPSTAPGANKIFQTDANGDLSFVDLPTGGDSVQEGDNISITSPDSAGGKTIGFRNPLNQPVVGGDQTFSQINLKDYSETVYTSGTTTGTITPDVANGNVQSITLTGSITFSAFSNAAAGQSMTMIIRQPSSGGPYTLTSTMKFAGGTKTLSTTADAYDIMTVFYDGTNYFASLSTNFS
;
A
#
# COMPACT_ATOMS: atom_id res chain seq x y z
N MET A 1 -49.33 110.38 -88.07
CA MET A 1 -50.21 109.35 -88.68
C MET A 1 -51.64 109.80 -88.45
N THR A 2 -52.29 110.34 -89.48
CA THR A 2 -53.71 110.69 -89.42
C THR A 2 -54.50 109.39 -89.51
N ILE A 3 -55.18 109.02 -88.43
CA ILE A 3 -56.19 107.95 -88.48
C ILE A 3 -57.54 108.66 -88.39
N THR A 4 -58.12 108.92 -89.56
CA THR A 4 -59.51 109.38 -89.66
C THR A 4 -60.42 108.16 -89.56
N LEU A 5 -61.30 108.24 -88.57
CA LEU A 5 -62.40 107.32 -88.29
C LEU A 5 -63.38 107.22 -89.46
N ARG A 6 -63.89 106.01 -89.68
CA ARG A 6 -65.30 105.61 -89.52
C ARG A 6 -65.47 104.28 -90.23
N GLN A 7 -66.12 103.31 -89.60
CA GLN A 7 -66.68 102.18 -90.34
C GLN A 7 -68.17 102.39 -90.52
N GLU A 8 -68.61 102.24 -91.77
CA GLU A 8 -70.00 102.13 -92.18
C GLU A 8 -70.52 100.73 -91.87
N SER A 9 -71.84 100.62 -91.66
CA SER A 9 -72.58 99.68 -92.51
C SER A 9 -73.96 100.22 -92.88
N ALA A 10 -74.14 100.34 -94.20
CA ALA A 10 -75.32 99.99 -95.00
C ALA A 10 -76.72 100.11 -94.35
N THR A 11 -77.15 101.33 -94.01
CA THR A 11 -78.39 101.98 -94.50
C THR A 11 -78.77 103.17 -93.62
N GLY A 12 -78.73 104.38 -94.18
CA GLY A 12 -79.48 105.54 -93.67
C GLY A 12 -78.74 106.45 -92.69
N ALA A 13 -78.79 107.76 -92.96
CA ALA A 13 -78.24 108.88 -92.21
C ALA A 13 -78.40 108.79 -90.67
N THR A 14 -77.42 109.16 -89.84
CA THR A 14 -77.17 110.50 -89.25
C THR A 14 -76.32 110.27 -87.96
N THR A 15 -75.56 111.16 -87.34
CA THR A 15 -75.20 112.57 -87.51
C THR A 15 -73.70 112.74 -87.26
N LYS A 16 -73.06 113.51 -88.13
CA LYS A 16 -71.80 114.19 -87.84
C LYS A 16 -72.14 115.32 -86.84
N GLY A 17 -71.75 115.21 -85.56
CA GLY A 17 -71.96 116.34 -84.64
C GLY A 17 -71.93 116.12 -83.12
N SER A 18 -71.92 114.92 -82.56
CA SER A 18 -71.75 114.75 -81.10
C SER A 18 -70.28 114.51 -80.72
N THR A 19 -69.78 115.34 -79.80
CA THR A 19 -68.48 115.18 -79.13
C THR A 19 -68.55 113.97 -78.19
N LEU A 20 -67.56 113.07 -78.24
CA LEU A 20 -67.36 112.14 -77.12
C LEU A 20 -67.05 112.98 -75.89
N THR A 21 -67.75 112.76 -74.78
CA THR A 21 -67.45 113.49 -73.56
C THR A 21 -66.11 113.00 -73.01
N PHE A 22 -65.32 113.90 -72.40
CA PHE A 22 -64.06 113.51 -71.75
C PHE A 22 -64.25 112.37 -70.75
N GLN A 23 -65.42 112.30 -70.11
CA GLN A 23 -65.78 111.27 -69.15
C GLN A 23 -65.95 109.88 -69.79
N GLU A 24 -66.41 109.78 -71.04
CA GLU A 24 -66.56 108.52 -71.77
C GLU A 24 -65.21 107.98 -72.29
N LEU A 25 -64.28 108.89 -72.64
CA LEU A 25 -62.93 108.51 -73.04
C LEU A 25 -62.09 108.07 -71.83
N ASP A 26 -62.23 108.78 -70.70
CA ASP A 26 -61.47 108.52 -69.47
C ASP A 26 -61.94 107.24 -68.78
N ASN A 27 -63.25 107.00 -68.66
CA ASN A 27 -63.76 105.77 -68.04
C ASN A 27 -63.37 104.50 -68.82
N SER A 28 -63.29 104.58 -70.15
CA SER A 28 -62.88 103.44 -71.00
C SER A 28 -61.39 103.14 -70.88
N PHE A 29 -60.56 104.16 -70.65
CA PHE A 29 -59.12 103.99 -70.40
C PHE A 29 -58.82 103.57 -68.96
N ILE A 30 -59.57 104.09 -67.98
CA ILE A 30 -59.42 103.76 -66.56
C ILE A 30 -59.87 102.32 -66.27
N ASP A 31 -61.00 101.83 -66.83
CA ASP A 31 -61.43 100.43 -66.65
C ASP A 31 -60.40 99.43 -67.22
N LEU A 32 -59.77 99.80 -68.35
CA LEU A 32 -58.72 99.00 -68.98
C LEU A 32 -57.45 98.95 -68.14
N LEU A 33 -57.04 100.08 -67.53
CA LEU A 33 -55.83 100.17 -66.71
C LEU A 33 -55.98 99.67 -65.27
N GLN A 34 -57.18 99.78 -64.66
CA GLN A 34 -57.35 99.52 -63.22
C GLN A 34 -58.03 98.19 -62.90
N ASN A 35 -58.96 97.72 -63.74
CA ASN A 35 -59.80 96.56 -63.40
C ASN A 35 -59.59 95.33 -64.30
N LYS A 36 -59.07 95.52 -65.53
CA LYS A 36 -58.98 94.45 -66.54
C LYS A 36 -57.56 94.04 -66.92
N LEU A 37 -56.56 94.72 -66.37
CA LEU A 37 -55.16 94.30 -66.39
C LEU A 37 -54.81 93.70 -65.01
N ILE A 38 -54.68 92.37 -64.96
CA ILE A 38 -54.05 91.66 -63.84
C ILE A 38 -52.59 92.16 -63.74
N PRO A 39 -52.04 92.45 -62.56
CA PRO A 39 -50.76 93.14 -62.44
C PRO A 39 -49.61 92.35 -63.09
N ILE A 40 -48.92 93.02 -64.00
CA ILE A 40 -47.70 92.55 -64.65
C ILE A 40 -46.57 92.70 -63.63
N GLN A 41 -45.96 91.60 -63.18
CA GLN A 41 -44.66 91.65 -62.52
C GLN A 41 -43.54 91.50 -63.55
N VAL A 42 -42.59 92.42 -63.50
CA VAL A 42 -41.41 92.46 -64.35
C VAL A 42 -40.26 91.77 -63.62
N ASP A 43 -39.66 90.77 -64.24
CA ASP A 43 -38.44 90.12 -63.76
C ASP A 43 -37.25 91.07 -63.99
N ALA A 44 -36.54 91.42 -62.92
CA ALA A 44 -35.57 92.51 -62.89
C ALA A 44 -34.29 92.22 -63.69
N ASP A 45 -33.99 90.94 -63.98
CA ASP A 45 -32.70 90.57 -64.58
C ASP A 45 -32.77 90.23 -66.08
N THR A 46 -33.96 90.11 -66.68
CA THR A 46 -34.06 89.75 -68.13
C THR A 46 -35.02 90.59 -68.97
N GLY A 47 -35.84 91.46 -68.39
CA GLY A 47 -36.68 92.40 -69.16
C GLY A 47 -37.72 91.75 -70.10
N SER A 48 -37.98 90.45 -69.99
CA SER A 48 -39.02 89.76 -70.75
C SER A 48 -40.32 89.67 -69.96
N VAL A 49 -41.46 89.93 -70.61
CA VAL A 49 -42.81 89.81 -70.04
C VAL A 49 -43.43 88.53 -70.59
N LYS A 50 -43.69 87.54 -69.73
CA LYS A 50 -44.45 86.34 -70.10
C LYS A 50 -45.84 86.37 -69.48
N VAL A 51 -46.86 86.10 -70.30
CA VAL A 51 -48.27 86.08 -69.91
C VAL A 51 -48.81 84.67 -70.13
N GLY A 52 -49.36 84.01 -69.10
CA GLY A 52 -50.34 82.94 -69.29
C GLY A 52 -49.95 81.47 -69.10
N ARG A 53 -48.93 81.09 -68.31
CA ARG A 53 -48.88 79.72 -67.73
C ARG A 53 -48.39 79.76 -66.29
N ALA A 54 -49.11 79.06 -65.40
CA ALA A 54 -48.63 78.74 -64.06
C ALA A 54 -47.39 77.85 -64.20
N GLN A 55 -46.26 78.30 -63.67
CA GLN A 55 -45.21 77.38 -63.26
C GLN A 55 -44.94 77.64 -61.79
N GLU A 56 -45.30 76.62 -61.01
CA GLU A 56 -44.92 76.42 -59.64
C GLU A 56 -43.41 76.63 -59.53
N ASN A 57 -42.99 77.75 -58.95
CA ASN A 57 -41.70 77.78 -58.27
C ASN A 57 -41.86 76.87 -57.05
N GLY A 58 -41.74 75.55 -57.28
CA GLY A 58 -41.25 74.65 -56.26
C GLY A 58 -39.84 75.10 -55.94
N VAL A 59 -39.72 76.10 -55.06
CA VAL A 59 -38.44 76.45 -54.45
C VAL A 59 -38.01 75.17 -53.75
N LEU A 60 -37.04 74.47 -54.33
CA LEU A 60 -36.34 73.41 -53.62
C LEU A 60 -35.50 74.09 -52.53
N THR A 61 -36.13 74.34 -51.39
CA THR A 61 -35.46 74.87 -50.21
C THR A 61 -34.71 73.72 -49.56
N VAL A 62 -33.42 73.58 -49.88
CA VAL A 62 -32.53 72.69 -49.13
C VAL A 62 -31.97 73.47 -47.95
N THR A 63 -32.57 73.29 -46.78
CA THR A 63 -32.07 73.90 -45.53
C THR A 63 -30.93 73.05 -44.98
N GLY A 64 -29.68 73.47 -45.20
CA GLY A 64 -28.53 72.87 -44.53
C GLY A 64 -28.55 73.21 -43.03
N ALA A 65 -28.55 72.21 -42.16
CA ALA A 65 -28.24 72.42 -40.74
C ALA A 65 -26.74 72.73 -40.58
N GLY A 66 -26.39 73.42 -39.48
CA GLY A 66 -25.06 73.97 -39.21
C GLY A 66 -23.91 73.05 -39.63
N GLY A 67 -23.17 73.46 -40.65
CA GLY A 67 -22.01 72.75 -41.19
C GLY A 67 -22.10 72.36 -42.67
N ILE A 68 -23.26 72.51 -43.32
CA ILE A 68 -23.42 72.30 -44.77
C ILE A 68 -23.71 73.63 -45.46
N THR A 69 -22.86 74.00 -46.41
CA THR A 69 -23.05 75.17 -47.28
C THR A 69 -23.47 74.70 -48.66
N THR A 70 -24.67 75.07 -49.10
CA THR A 70 -25.16 74.77 -50.45
C THR A 70 -25.12 76.02 -51.30
N THR A 71 -24.50 75.94 -52.47
CA THR A 71 -24.56 76.99 -53.49
C THR A 71 -25.15 76.43 -54.77
N VAL A 72 -26.11 77.15 -55.35
CA VAL A 72 -26.65 76.84 -56.67
C VAL A 72 -26.07 77.85 -57.63
N THR A 73 -25.37 77.37 -58.65
CA THR A 73 -24.89 78.20 -59.76
C THR A 73 -25.43 77.64 -61.06
N GLU A 74 -25.87 78.51 -61.97
CA GLU A 74 -26.25 78.10 -63.32
C GLU A 74 -25.03 78.22 -64.23
N ASP A 75 -24.78 77.20 -65.04
CA ASP A 75 -23.77 77.31 -66.09
C ASP A 75 -24.28 78.17 -67.25
N SER A 76 -23.39 78.54 -68.16
CA SER A 76 -23.71 79.37 -69.32
C SER A 76 -24.65 78.71 -70.33
N ALA A 77 -25.00 77.42 -70.13
CA ALA A 77 -25.97 76.67 -70.92
C ALA A 77 -27.35 76.57 -70.24
N GLY A 78 -27.52 77.15 -69.04
CA GLY A 78 -28.78 77.18 -68.30
C GLY A 78 -29.04 75.92 -67.48
N ASN A 79 -28.03 75.08 -67.22
CA ASN A 79 -28.17 73.95 -66.31
C ASN A 79 -27.82 74.41 -64.89
N ALA A 80 -28.72 74.17 -63.93
CA ALA A 80 -28.47 74.44 -62.52
C ALA A 80 -27.56 73.36 -61.92
N ASN A 81 -26.38 73.76 -61.42
CA ASN A 81 -25.51 72.91 -60.62
C ASN A 81 -25.72 73.24 -59.14
N LEU A 82 -26.23 72.25 -58.39
CA LEU A 82 -26.27 72.29 -56.95
C LEU A 82 -24.93 71.78 -56.40
N THR A 83 -24.12 72.68 -55.85
CA THR A 83 -22.87 72.34 -55.16
C THR A 83 -23.13 72.29 -53.66
N ILE A 84 -23.00 71.11 -53.07
CA ILE A 84 -23.10 70.90 -51.62
C ILE A 84 -21.67 70.78 -51.08
N THR A 85 -21.21 71.82 -50.39
CA THR A 85 -19.86 71.87 -49.80
C THR A 85 -19.99 71.87 -48.27
N LYS A 86 -19.38 70.90 -47.60
CA LYS A 86 -19.32 70.88 -46.13
C LYS A 86 -18.21 71.82 -45.64
N SER A 87 -18.47 72.55 -44.55
CA SER A 87 -17.49 73.40 -43.87
C SER A 87 -16.31 72.55 -43.38
N THR A 88 -15.11 73.04 -43.66
CA THR A 88 -13.79 72.54 -43.29
C THR A 88 -13.70 72.10 -41.82
N ASP A 89 -13.43 70.81 -41.60
CA ASP A 89 -12.52 70.31 -40.57
C ASP A 89 -12.09 68.89 -40.95
N GLU A 90 -10.99 68.82 -41.69
CA GLU A 90 -10.11 67.66 -41.82
C GLU A 90 -9.50 67.39 -40.42
N LEU A 91 -9.29 66.15 -39.96
CA LEU A 91 -8.29 65.24 -40.52
C LEU A 91 -8.70 63.77 -40.30
N GLY A 92 -8.71 62.97 -41.36
CA GLY A 92 -8.03 61.68 -41.29
C GLY A 92 -8.83 60.37 -41.28
N VAL A 93 -10.16 60.32 -41.37
CA VAL A 93 -10.87 59.06 -41.68
C VAL A 93 -12.00 59.32 -42.68
N PHE A 94 -11.74 58.98 -43.94
CA PHE A 94 -12.78 58.72 -44.95
C PHE A 94 -13.65 57.60 -44.39
N GLU A 95 -14.91 57.90 -44.06
CA GLU A 95 -16.02 56.95 -43.89
C GLU A 95 -15.62 55.47 -43.73
N ILE A 96 -15.60 54.97 -42.49
CA ILE A 96 -15.65 53.51 -42.30
C ILE A 96 -17.07 53.09 -42.64
N VAL A 97 -17.30 52.78 -43.92
CA VAL A 97 -18.49 52.04 -44.35
C VAL A 97 -18.31 50.64 -43.78
N GLY A 98 -19.01 50.34 -42.69
CA GLY A 98 -19.13 48.97 -42.25
C GLY A 98 -19.68 48.13 -43.41
N GLY A 99 -19.09 46.96 -43.64
CA GLY A 99 -19.69 45.97 -44.55
C GLY A 99 -21.09 45.58 -44.07
N SER A 100 -21.78 44.72 -44.81
CA SER A 100 -23.04 44.15 -44.32
C SER A 100 -22.88 43.64 -42.88
N ASN A 101 -23.76 44.08 -41.97
CA ASN A 101 -23.80 43.76 -40.54
C ASN A 101 -22.77 44.48 -39.63
N ILE A 102 -22.06 45.50 -40.11
CA ILE A 102 -21.20 46.35 -39.26
C ILE A 102 -21.76 47.78 -39.24
N GLU A 103 -22.19 48.25 -38.06
CA GLU A 103 -22.52 49.65 -37.83
C GLU A 103 -21.28 50.37 -37.25
N ALA A 104 -20.79 51.38 -37.95
CA ALA A 104 -19.71 52.24 -37.44
C ALA A 104 -20.30 53.51 -36.83
N THR A 105 -19.97 53.80 -35.57
CA THR A 105 -20.31 55.09 -34.95
C THR A 105 -19.45 56.19 -35.57
N LYS A 106 -19.95 57.42 -35.53
CA LYS A 106 -19.12 58.58 -35.88
C LYS A 106 -17.97 58.67 -34.87
N PRO A 107 -16.74 59.00 -35.30
CA PRO A 107 -15.64 59.23 -34.38
C PRO A 107 -16.05 60.30 -33.35
N ASP A 108 -15.80 60.02 -32.08
CA ASP A 108 -16.00 61.01 -31.02
C ASP A 108 -14.95 62.14 -31.12
N SER A 109 -15.03 63.11 -30.20
CA SER A 109 -14.08 64.23 -30.15
C SER A 109 -12.63 63.82 -29.89
N ALA A 110 -12.37 62.57 -29.50
CA ALA A 110 -11.05 61.98 -29.31
C ALA A 110 -10.62 61.11 -30.51
N GLY A 111 -11.46 60.99 -31.54
CA GLY A 111 -11.20 60.20 -32.75
C GLY A 111 -11.52 58.70 -32.61
N ALA A 112 -12.17 58.28 -31.52
CA ALA A 112 -12.52 56.88 -31.31
C ALA A 112 -13.76 56.48 -32.13
N VAL A 113 -13.64 55.42 -32.93
CA VAL A 113 -14.74 54.81 -33.71
C VAL A 113 -15.15 53.51 -33.05
N THR A 114 -16.45 53.34 -32.80
CA THR A 114 -17.03 52.07 -32.32
C THR A 114 -17.59 51.30 -33.52
N LEU A 115 -17.17 50.05 -33.69
CA LEU A 115 -17.73 49.14 -34.68
C LEU A 115 -18.63 48.14 -33.95
N GLU A 116 -19.94 48.23 -34.18
CA GLU A 116 -20.94 47.34 -33.61
C GLU A 116 -21.35 46.31 -34.68
N VAL A 117 -21.08 45.02 -34.43
CA VAL A 117 -21.49 43.97 -35.36
C VAL A 117 -22.91 43.52 -34.99
N THR A 118 -23.87 43.88 -35.83
CA THR A 118 -25.27 43.48 -35.65
C THR A 118 -25.44 42.02 -36.10
N ASN A 119 -25.84 41.18 -35.16
CA ASN A 119 -25.88 39.71 -35.22
C ASN A 119 -26.51 39.12 -36.53
N PRO A 120 -25.97 38.01 -37.11
CA PRO A 120 -24.83 37.23 -36.63
C PRO A 120 -23.51 37.55 -37.34
N ALA A 121 -22.50 37.72 -36.49
CA ALA A 121 -21.15 38.15 -36.80
C ALA A 121 -20.18 36.96 -36.82
N GLU A 122 -19.62 36.61 -37.97
CA GLU A 122 -18.35 35.89 -38.00
C GLU A 122 -17.22 36.93 -37.99
N LEU A 123 -16.68 37.21 -36.81
CA LEU A 123 -15.44 37.98 -36.70
C LEU A 123 -14.26 37.01 -36.82
N ASN A 124 -13.66 36.92 -38.02
CA ASN A 124 -12.41 36.19 -38.19
C ASN A 124 -11.24 37.08 -37.75
N VAL A 125 -10.57 36.71 -36.66
CA VAL A 125 -9.39 37.42 -36.15
C VAL A 125 -8.15 36.64 -36.59
N ASP A 126 -7.50 37.10 -37.66
CA ASP A 126 -6.24 36.51 -38.16
C ASP A 126 -5.00 37.02 -37.38
N GLY A 127 -5.19 37.97 -36.45
CA GLY A 127 -4.13 38.62 -35.67
C GLY A 127 -3.93 38.07 -34.25
N ALA A 128 -2.94 38.64 -33.54
CA ALA A 128 -2.69 38.31 -32.15
C ALA A 128 -3.67 39.03 -31.20
N VAL A 129 -4.10 38.35 -30.14
CA VAL A 129 -4.80 38.95 -29.01
C VAL A 129 -3.75 39.53 -28.07
N VAL A 130 -3.85 40.83 -27.80
CA VAL A 130 -2.87 41.58 -27.00
C VAL A 130 -3.51 42.34 -25.86
N PHE A 131 -2.73 42.60 -24.81
CA PHE A 131 -3.05 43.61 -23.79
C PHE A 131 -1.81 44.45 -23.46
N THR A 132 -2.03 45.66 -22.95
CA THR A 132 -0.96 46.56 -22.51
C THR A 132 -0.58 46.27 -21.06
N ALA A 133 0.72 46.13 -20.80
CA ALA A 133 1.27 45.91 -19.47
C ALA A 133 2.51 46.76 -19.23
N LYS A 134 2.83 47.02 -17.96
CA LYS A 134 4.01 47.78 -17.55
C LYS A 134 5.10 46.87 -16.99
N ASN A 135 6.31 46.98 -17.52
CA ASN A 135 7.45 46.29 -16.96
C ASN A 135 7.93 47.00 -15.69
N THR A 136 7.86 46.32 -14.55
CA THR A 136 8.39 46.82 -13.26
C THR A 136 9.41 45.85 -12.65
N SER A 137 9.98 44.96 -13.48
CA SER A 137 10.89 43.89 -13.04
C SER A 137 12.30 44.38 -12.66
N GLY A 138 12.62 45.66 -12.92
CA GLY A 138 13.95 46.22 -12.71
C GLY A 138 14.94 45.98 -13.85
N SER A 139 14.58 45.17 -14.85
CA SER A 139 15.38 44.87 -16.05
C SER A 139 14.57 45.06 -17.33
N THR A 140 15.21 45.07 -18.50
CA THR A 140 14.51 45.06 -19.79
C THR A 140 13.94 43.68 -20.07
N ILE A 141 12.70 43.63 -20.57
CA ILE A 141 12.07 42.42 -21.11
C ILE A 141 12.15 42.52 -22.64
N GLU A 142 12.86 41.60 -23.26
CA GLU A 142 13.04 41.53 -24.71
C GLU A 142 11.82 40.91 -25.41
N LYS A 143 11.68 41.22 -26.70
CA LYS A 143 10.61 40.66 -27.53
C LYS A 143 10.68 39.13 -27.54
N GLY A 144 9.54 38.47 -27.36
CA GLY A 144 9.44 37.02 -27.35
C GLY A 144 9.68 36.38 -25.98
N GLN A 145 10.11 37.14 -24.97
CA GLN A 145 10.19 36.62 -23.62
C GLN A 145 8.80 36.43 -23.01
N VAL A 146 8.62 35.31 -22.31
CA VAL A 146 7.41 34.95 -21.61
C VAL A 146 7.33 35.68 -20.28
N VAL A 147 6.16 36.25 -20.02
CA VAL A 147 5.92 37.07 -18.84
C VAL A 147 4.77 36.52 -18.01
N TYR A 148 4.82 36.79 -16.71
CA TYR A 148 3.70 36.62 -15.80
C TYR A 148 3.21 37.99 -15.32
N ILE A 149 1.96 38.04 -14.85
CA ILE A 149 1.40 39.25 -14.24
C ILE A 149 1.85 39.29 -12.77
N SER A 150 2.64 40.29 -12.43
CA SER A 150 3.17 40.49 -11.07
C SER A 150 2.25 41.33 -10.17
N GLY A 151 1.23 41.98 -10.75
CA GLY A 151 0.31 42.87 -10.05
C GLY A 151 -0.30 43.91 -10.98
N HIS A 152 -0.55 45.11 -10.45
CA HIS A 152 -0.98 46.28 -11.22
C HIS A 152 -0.40 47.57 -10.62
N ASP A 153 -0.24 48.61 -11.45
CA ASP A 153 0.20 49.94 -10.99
C ASP A 153 -0.97 50.93 -10.81
N GLY A 154 -2.21 50.44 -10.93
CA GLY A 154 -3.45 51.22 -10.86
C GLY A 154 -3.99 51.63 -12.22
N THR A 155 -3.20 51.52 -13.28
CA THR A 155 -3.64 51.74 -14.67
C THR A 155 -3.40 50.51 -15.54
N ASN A 156 -2.23 49.88 -15.44
CA ASN A 156 -1.85 48.71 -16.22
C ASN A 156 -1.52 47.54 -15.29
N PRO A 157 -1.76 46.29 -15.73
CA PRO A 157 -1.09 45.13 -15.14
C PRO A 157 0.43 45.34 -15.16
N THR A 158 1.10 44.95 -14.09
CA THR A 158 2.57 44.90 -14.05
C THR A 158 3.05 43.50 -14.40
N ILE A 159 4.23 43.40 -15.01
CA ILE A 159 4.79 42.14 -15.49
C ILE A 159 6.24 41.92 -15.06
N GLY A 160 6.64 40.65 -15.03
CA GLY A 160 8.01 40.17 -14.92
C GLY A 160 8.23 38.91 -15.75
N LEU A 161 9.46 38.41 -15.83
CA LEU A 161 9.77 37.16 -16.55
C LEU A 161 9.16 35.96 -15.83
N ALA A 162 8.49 35.09 -16.58
CA ALA A 162 7.96 33.83 -16.06
C ALA A 162 9.07 32.79 -15.85
N ASP A 163 8.85 31.89 -14.90
CA ASP A 163 9.84 30.90 -14.46
C ASP A 163 9.10 29.66 -13.96
N ALA A 164 9.33 28.52 -14.60
CA ALA A 164 8.64 27.28 -14.26
C ALA A 164 9.03 26.72 -12.89
N ASP A 165 10.19 27.08 -12.33
CA ASP A 165 10.62 26.62 -10.99
C ASP A 165 10.04 27.48 -9.84
N ASP A 166 9.38 28.61 -10.17
CA ASP A 166 8.83 29.54 -9.19
C ASP A 166 7.31 29.68 -9.36
N ALA A 167 6.56 29.02 -8.48
CA ALA A 167 5.10 29.08 -8.47
C ALA A 167 4.54 30.51 -8.31
N GLY A 168 5.30 31.46 -7.75
CA GLY A 168 4.91 32.87 -7.65
C GLY A 168 5.06 33.66 -8.96
N LYS A 169 5.81 33.14 -9.92
CA LYS A 169 5.97 33.69 -11.27
C LYS A 169 5.15 32.93 -12.32
N MET A 170 4.20 32.12 -11.87
CA MET A 170 3.31 31.31 -12.69
C MET A 170 1.85 31.53 -12.24
N PRO A 171 0.87 31.41 -13.15
CA PRO A 171 1.03 31.07 -14.55
C PRO A 171 1.62 32.21 -15.38
N ALA A 172 2.34 31.84 -16.44
CA ALA A 172 2.72 32.76 -17.49
C ALA A 172 1.49 33.23 -18.27
N PHE A 173 1.45 34.50 -18.66
CA PHE A 173 0.29 35.13 -19.30
C PHE A 173 0.50 35.57 -20.74
N GLY A 174 1.71 35.51 -21.28
CA GLY A 174 1.95 35.79 -22.70
C GLY A 174 3.41 36.07 -23.03
N LEU A 175 3.67 36.54 -24.25
CA LEU A 175 5.00 36.95 -24.72
C LEU A 175 5.04 38.45 -24.99
N ALA A 176 6.15 39.10 -24.67
CA ALA A 176 6.35 40.50 -25.03
C ALA A 176 6.40 40.69 -26.55
N ASN A 177 5.56 41.59 -27.10
CA ASN A 177 5.49 41.87 -28.54
C ASN A 177 6.61 42.80 -29.04
N ALA A 178 7.31 43.45 -28.13
CA ALA A 178 8.46 44.31 -28.37
C ALA A 178 9.40 44.28 -27.15
N GLN A 179 10.55 44.93 -27.28
CA GLN A 179 11.40 45.23 -26.13
C GLN A 179 10.67 46.23 -25.21
N ILE A 180 10.57 45.91 -23.93
CA ILE A 180 9.92 46.73 -22.90
C ILE A 180 10.96 47.01 -21.81
N THR A 181 11.51 48.22 -21.80
CA THR A 181 12.46 48.65 -20.76
C THR A 181 11.75 48.86 -19.43
N ASN A 182 12.50 48.79 -18.33
CA ASN A 182 11.94 48.97 -16.99
C ASN A 182 11.18 50.31 -16.86
N ASN A 183 10.04 50.29 -16.18
CA ASN A 183 9.07 51.38 -16.01
C ASN A 183 8.33 51.85 -17.28
N ASN A 184 8.47 51.15 -18.41
CA ASN A 184 7.70 51.42 -19.63
C ASN A 184 6.58 50.41 -19.84
N THR A 185 5.58 50.81 -20.63
CA THR A 185 4.50 49.94 -21.08
C THR A 185 4.82 49.31 -22.43
N GLY A 186 4.29 48.11 -22.65
CA GLY A 186 4.34 47.42 -23.94
C GLY A 186 3.21 46.41 -24.07
N GLU A 187 3.06 45.86 -25.26
CA GLU A 187 2.03 44.88 -25.57
C GLU A 187 2.48 43.45 -25.30
N ILE A 188 1.58 42.66 -24.73
CA ILE A 188 1.79 41.24 -24.43
C ILE A 188 0.80 40.42 -25.26
N ILE A 189 1.32 39.46 -26.03
CA ILE A 189 0.53 38.52 -26.83
C ILE A 189 0.11 37.35 -25.95
N THR A 190 -1.21 37.14 -25.81
CA THR A 190 -1.80 36.04 -25.04
C THR A 190 -2.26 34.88 -25.91
N TYR A 191 -2.60 35.17 -27.17
CA TYR A 191 -3.02 34.20 -28.16
C TYR A 191 -2.69 34.71 -29.57
N GLY A 192 -2.39 33.80 -30.50
CA GLY A 192 -2.11 34.14 -31.89
C GLY A 192 -0.61 34.27 -32.20
N PRO A 193 -0.25 34.72 -33.41
CA PRO A 193 1.13 34.68 -33.88
C PRO A 193 1.97 35.82 -33.30
N ILE A 194 3.11 35.49 -32.70
CA ILE A 194 4.23 36.42 -32.55
C ILE A 194 5.20 36.21 -33.71
N THR A 195 5.58 37.30 -34.39
CA THR A 195 6.44 37.28 -35.57
C THR A 195 7.71 38.09 -35.33
N ASN A 196 8.70 37.86 -36.20
CA ASN A 196 9.96 38.58 -36.20
C ASN A 196 10.74 38.44 -34.88
N ILE A 197 10.84 37.19 -34.41
CA ILE A 197 11.67 36.77 -33.29
C ILE A 197 12.67 35.72 -33.76
N ASP A 198 13.77 35.55 -33.04
CA ASP A 198 14.68 34.42 -33.27
C ASP A 198 14.02 33.14 -32.74
N THR A 199 13.94 32.13 -33.59
CA THR A 199 13.45 30.78 -33.29
C THR A 199 14.37 29.71 -33.88
N SER A 200 15.57 30.11 -34.31
CA SER A 200 16.53 29.24 -35.02
C SER A 200 17.04 28.06 -34.18
N PHE A 201 16.88 28.15 -32.87
CA PHE A 201 17.17 27.13 -31.87
C PHE A 201 16.06 26.08 -31.73
N PHE A 202 14.90 26.29 -32.35
CA PHE A 202 13.79 25.35 -32.36
C PHE A 202 13.48 24.85 -33.77
N GLN A 203 12.75 23.74 -33.87
CA GLN A 203 12.23 23.22 -35.13
C GLN A 203 10.77 23.64 -35.37
N ALA A 204 10.39 23.80 -36.64
CA ALA A 204 9.00 24.05 -36.99
C ALA A 204 8.14 22.86 -36.52
N GLY A 205 7.07 23.17 -35.78
CA GLY A 205 6.19 22.18 -35.18
C GLY A 205 6.54 21.78 -33.74
N GLU A 206 7.65 22.26 -33.16
CA GLU A 206 7.93 22.05 -31.74
C GLU A 206 6.94 22.79 -30.84
N GLU A 207 6.58 22.15 -29.73
CA GLU A 207 5.83 22.77 -28.65
C GLU A 207 6.80 23.47 -27.71
N LEU A 208 6.42 24.65 -27.24
CA LEU A 208 7.24 25.45 -26.36
C LEU A 208 6.59 25.56 -24.99
N PHE A 209 7.41 25.47 -23.95
CA PHE A 209 7.03 25.54 -22.55
C PHE A 209 7.72 26.72 -21.87
N VAL A 210 7.18 27.17 -20.74
CA VAL A 210 7.91 28.07 -19.83
C VAL A 210 9.16 27.34 -19.34
N ASN A 211 10.30 28.03 -19.38
CA ASN A 211 11.57 27.47 -18.95
C ASN A 211 11.75 27.55 -17.41
N THR A 212 12.58 26.68 -16.82
CA THR A 212 12.87 26.62 -15.37
C THR A 212 14.03 27.52 -14.92
N THR A 213 14.70 28.20 -15.85
CA THR A 213 15.88 29.05 -15.66
C THR A 213 16.92 28.56 -14.63
N ASN A 214 17.74 27.60 -15.09
CA ASN A 214 19.16 27.49 -14.71
C ASN A 214 20.10 27.54 -15.93
N ASP A 215 19.60 27.96 -17.09
CA ASP A 215 20.42 28.27 -18.27
C ASP A 215 20.35 29.77 -18.57
N SER A 216 21.44 30.30 -19.06
CA SER A 216 21.85 31.71 -18.96
C SER A 216 20.89 32.70 -19.68
N ALA A 217 20.82 33.93 -19.18
CA ALA A 217 20.44 35.14 -19.95
C ALA A 217 18.99 35.28 -20.48
N GLY A 218 17.96 34.97 -19.69
CA GLY A 218 16.59 35.44 -19.99
C GLY A 218 15.83 34.60 -21.03
N ASP A 219 16.27 33.37 -21.29
CA ASP A 219 15.51 32.39 -22.06
C ASP A 219 14.35 31.83 -21.23
N THR A 220 13.18 32.40 -21.46
CA THR A 220 11.93 32.09 -20.76
C THR A 220 11.10 31.01 -21.47
N ILE A 221 11.58 30.51 -22.62
CA ILE A 221 10.96 29.46 -23.43
C ILE A 221 11.92 28.30 -23.68
N THR A 222 11.39 27.09 -23.74
CA THR A 222 12.14 25.86 -24.05
C THR A 222 11.27 24.89 -24.85
N SER A 223 11.87 24.03 -25.67
CA SER A 223 11.17 22.95 -26.38
C SER A 223 11.09 21.65 -25.57
N THR A 224 11.78 21.60 -24.41
CA THR A 224 11.71 20.46 -23.48
C THR A 224 10.84 20.83 -22.31
N ALA A 225 9.79 20.04 -22.03
CA ALA A 225 8.94 20.28 -20.87
C ALA A 225 9.78 20.28 -19.58
N PRO A 226 9.56 21.25 -18.66
CA PRO A 226 10.14 21.22 -17.32
C PRO A 226 10.00 19.84 -16.67
N THR A 227 11.00 19.42 -15.93
CA THR A 227 11.02 18.14 -15.20
C THR A 227 11.09 18.35 -13.69
N GLY A 228 10.70 17.34 -12.93
CA GLY A 228 10.74 17.38 -11.47
C GLY A 228 9.57 18.17 -10.86
N GLU A 229 9.23 17.87 -9.61
CA GLU A 229 8.04 18.42 -8.94
C GLU A 229 8.04 19.95 -8.74
N SER A 230 9.22 20.61 -8.76
CA SER A 230 9.32 22.07 -8.73
C SER A 230 9.03 22.72 -10.08
N GLY A 231 9.37 22.04 -11.17
CA GLY A 231 9.20 22.54 -12.54
C GLY A 231 7.75 22.45 -12.98
N LEU A 232 7.02 23.55 -12.92
CA LEU A 232 5.64 23.65 -13.37
C LEU A 232 5.57 23.56 -14.90
N ILE A 233 4.77 22.61 -15.40
CA ILE A 233 4.52 22.51 -16.84
C ILE A 233 3.47 23.53 -17.24
N GLN A 234 3.85 24.43 -18.14
CA GLN A 234 2.93 25.27 -18.90
C GLN A 234 3.40 25.38 -20.34
N LYS A 235 2.58 24.92 -21.27
CA LYS A 235 2.78 25.12 -22.70
C LYS A 235 2.47 26.57 -23.04
N ILE A 236 3.31 27.23 -23.83
CA ILE A 236 3.12 28.61 -24.27
C ILE A 236 2.60 28.67 -25.70
N GLY A 237 3.16 27.85 -26.59
CA GLY A 237 2.77 27.88 -27.99
C GLY A 237 3.48 26.82 -28.81
N LYS A 238 3.41 26.99 -30.14
CA LYS A 238 4.02 26.10 -31.11
C LYS A 238 4.80 26.90 -32.15
N VAL A 239 5.99 26.42 -32.51
CA VAL A 239 6.79 27.06 -33.56
C VAL A 239 6.13 26.84 -34.91
N ILE A 240 5.80 27.93 -35.60
CA ILE A 240 5.26 27.90 -36.98
C ILE A 240 6.40 27.96 -37.99
N ARG A 241 7.41 28.81 -37.72
CA ARG A 241 8.56 29.01 -38.60
C ARG A 241 9.80 29.18 -37.75
N SER A 242 10.79 28.31 -37.97
CA SER A 242 12.14 28.43 -37.43
C SER A 242 12.99 29.34 -38.32
N HIS A 243 13.42 30.48 -37.79
CA HIS A 243 14.31 31.44 -38.45
C HIS A 243 14.93 32.42 -37.45
N ALA A 244 16.11 32.94 -37.75
CA ALA A 244 16.85 33.87 -36.89
C ALA A 244 16.28 35.30 -36.77
N SER A 245 15.24 35.65 -37.54
CA SER A 245 14.79 37.06 -37.65
C SER A 245 13.35 37.24 -38.10
N THR A 246 12.82 36.26 -38.84
CA THR A 246 11.41 36.18 -39.24
C THR A 246 10.76 34.93 -38.62
N GLY A 247 11.26 34.51 -37.47
CA GLY A 247 10.70 33.38 -36.74
C GLY A 247 9.27 33.66 -36.32
N THR A 248 8.48 32.61 -36.14
CA THR A 248 7.09 32.74 -35.74
C THR A 248 6.70 31.64 -34.77
N ILE A 249 6.09 32.03 -33.65
CA ILE A 249 5.45 31.15 -32.69
C ILE A 249 3.96 31.50 -32.68
N PHE A 250 3.10 30.49 -32.70
CA PHE A 250 1.68 30.69 -32.43
C PHE A 250 1.41 30.40 -30.95
N VAL A 251 1.03 31.44 -30.20
CA VAL A 251 0.77 31.38 -28.77
C VAL A 251 -0.62 30.79 -28.56
N THR A 252 -0.71 29.73 -27.76
CA THR A 252 -1.97 28.99 -27.53
C THR A 252 -2.22 28.60 -26.08
N GLY A 253 -1.19 28.61 -25.21
CA GLY A 253 -1.27 28.03 -23.85
C GLY A 253 -1.00 29.01 -22.71
N ALA A 254 -1.03 30.31 -23.00
CA ALA A 254 -0.90 31.33 -21.95
C ALA A 254 -2.06 31.24 -20.93
N GLY A 255 -1.75 31.55 -19.67
CA GLY A 255 -2.70 31.78 -18.59
C GLY A 255 -2.97 30.62 -17.62
N ARG A 256 -2.49 29.40 -17.87
CA ARG A 256 -2.71 28.25 -16.96
C ARG A 256 -1.55 27.24 -16.98
N THR A 257 -1.12 26.82 -15.80
CA THR A 257 -0.26 25.63 -15.61
C THR A 257 -1.07 24.34 -15.68
N ASN A 258 -0.39 23.21 -15.89
CA ASN A 258 -1.01 21.89 -15.75
C ASN A 258 -1.55 21.70 -14.33
N ALA A 259 -2.80 21.26 -14.22
CA ALA A 259 -3.45 21.01 -12.93
C ALA A 259 -2.81 19.84 -12.16
N THR A 260 -2.28 18.86 -12.89
CA THR A 260 -1.44 17.79 -12.33
C THR A 260 0.02 18.11 -12.67
N PRO A 261 0.85 18.52 -11.69
CA PRO A 261 2.25 18.84 -11.90
C PRO A 261 3.07 17.60 -12.32
N ASN A 262 4.37 17.81 -12.54
CA ASN A 262 5.32 16.71 -12.64
C ASN A 262 5.33 15.83 -11.39
N LEU A 263 5.78 14.59 -11.55
CA LEU A 263 5.93 13.63 -10.45
C LEU A 263 7.36 13.09 -10.46
N ASN A 264 8.03 13.15 -9.32
CA ASN A 264 9.37 12.60 -9.20
C ASN A 264 9.32 11.06 -9.26
N ASN A 265 10.43 10.44 -9.69
CA ASN A 265 10.53 8.99 -9.69
C ASN A 265 10.26 8.41 -8.29
N ASN A 266 9.55 7.27 -8.22
CA ASN A 266 9.09 6.61 -6.98
C ASN A 266 8.07 7.39 -6.13
N ASN A 267 7.55 8.52 -6.61
CA ASN A 267 6.43 9.19 -5.97
C ASN A 267 5.10 8.75 -6.58
N ILE A 268 4.02 9.01 -5.85
CA ILE A 268 2.64 8.85 -6.29
C ILE A 268 1.85 10.12 -6.02
N PHE A 269 0.80 10.33 -6.81
CA PHE A 269 -0.22 11.31 -6.49
C PHE A 269 -1.19 10.74 -5.46
N ILE A 270 -1.42 11.48 -4.38
CA ILE A 270 -2.41 11.18 -3.35
C ILE A 270 -3.34 12.39 -3.17
N GLY A 271 -4.59 12.13 -2.75
CA GLY A 271 -5.49 13.19 -2.33
C GLY A 271 -5.13 13.69 -0.93
N ASN A 272 -5.22 15.00 -0.70
CA ASN A 272 -5.10 15.60 0.63
C ASN A 272 -6.47 15.94 1.24
N GLY A 273 -6.48 16.41 2.49
CA GLY A 273 -7.71 16.76 3.22
C GLY A 273 -8.56 17.88 2.61
N SER A 274 -8.03 18.60 1.60
CA SER A 274 -8.76 19.60 0.82
C SER A 274 -9.23 19.08 -0.54
N ASN A 275 -9.18 17.76 -0.77
CA ASN A 275 -9.48 17.11 -2.04
C ASN A 275 -8.59 17.60 -3.21
N GLN A 276 -7.35 17.99 -2.91
CA GLN A 276 -6.36 18.40 -3.90
C GLN A 276 -5.26 17.35 -4.03
N VAL A 277 -4.57 17.35 -5.16
CA VAL A 277 -3.42 16.48 -5.39
C VAL A 277 -2.24 16.89 -4.51
N SER A 278 -1.56 15.90 -3.94
CA SER A 278 -0.27 16.02 -3.27
C SER A 278 0.62 14.90 -3.79
N THR A 279 1.93 15.12 -3.78
CA THR A 279 2.90 14.06 -4.07
C THR A 279 3.41 13.47 -2.75
N THR A 280 3.74 12.18 -2.77
CA THR A 280 4.44 11.51 -1.67
C THR A 280 5.22 10.33 -2.22
N ALA A 281 6.24 9.87 -1.50
CA ALA A 281 6.95 8.65 -1.86
C ALA A 281 5.99 7.44 -1.77
N PHE A 282 6.09 6.51 -2.72
CA PHE A 282 5.35 5.25 -2.67
C PHE A 282 5.79 4.46 -1.44
N ALA A 283 4.87 4.23 -0.51
CA ALA A 283 5.13 3.48 0.71
C ALA A 283 3.87 2.75 1.19
N ILE A 284 4.03 1.50 1.61
CA ILE A 284 2.94 0.72 2.21
C ILE A 284 2.42 1.36 3.50
N SER A 285 3.23 2.17 4.18
CA SER A 285 2.83 2.91 5.38
C SER A 285 1.71 3.93 5.16
N LEU A 286 1.38 4.23 3.91
CA LEU A 286 0.22 5.05 3.55
C LEU A 286 -1.11 4.28 3.68
N ASP A 287 -1.05 2.94 3.72
CA ASP A 287 -2.19 2.06 3.95
C ASP A 287 -2.10 1.48 5.37
N SER A 288 -3.06 1.83 6.23
CA SER A 288 -3.14 1.30 7.59
C SER A 288 -3.73 -0.11 7.66
N THR A 289 -4.27 -0.62 6.54
CA THR A 289 -4.90 -1.93 6.40
C THR A 289 -4.42 -2.62 5.12
N PRO A 290 -3.09 -2.76 4.90
CA PRO A 290 -2.57 -3.26 3.64
C PRO A 290 -3.10 -4.66 3.35
N GLN A 291 -3.68 -4.82 2.16
CA GLN A 291 -4.12 -6.11 1.63
C GLN A 291 -3.19 -6.54 0.50
N LEU A 292 -2.82 -7.82 0.50
CA LEU A 292 -2.09 -8.40 -0.61
C LEU A 292 -3.09 -9.03 -1.59
N SER A 293 -3.00 -8.67 -2.86
CA SER A 293 -3.76 -9.32 -3.93
C SER A 293 -3.10 -10.62 -4.44
N GLY A 294 -1.91 -10.95 -3.92
CA GLY A 294 -1.14 -12.15 -4.23
C GLY A 294 -0.08 -12.42 -3.16
N ASN A 295 0.83 -13.36 -3.43
CA ASN A 295 1.90 -13.71 -2.49
C ASN A 295 2.90 -12.55 -2.33
N LEU A 296 3.36 -12.30 -1.11
CA LEU A 296 4.44 -11.36 -0.85
C LEU A 296 5.79 -12.00 -1.20
N ASP A 297 6.37 -11.62 -2.33
CA ASP A 297 7.77 -11.88 -2.61
C ASP A 297 8.65 -10.88 -1.83
N VAL A 298 9.48 -11.38 -0.93
CA VAL A 298 10.38 -10.55 -0.11
C VAL A 298 11.67 -10.15 -0.86
N ASN A 299 11.95 -10.69 -2.04
CA ASN A 299 13.10 -10.38 -2.89
C ASN A 299 14.44 -10.34 -2.13
N GLY A 300 14.68 -11.36 -1.29
CA GLY A 300 15.88 -11.48 -0.44
C GLY A 300 15.90 -10.61 0.82
N ASN A 301 14.86 -9.79 1.05
CA ASN A 301 14.71 -9.01 2.27
C ASN A 301 14.02 -9.80 3.40
N LYS A 302 13.90 -9.18 4.56
CA LYS A 302 13.30 -9.78 5.77
C LYS A 302 12.04 -9.01 6.17
N ILE A 303 11.07 -9.73 6.72
CA ILE A 303 10.01 -9.12 7.53
C ILE A 303 10.59 -8.92 8.94
N VAL A 304 10.79 -7.68 9.34
CA VAL A 304 11.47 -7.32 10.59
C VAL A 304 10.71 -6.25 11.36
N THR A 305 10.67 -6.37 12.69
CA THR A 305 10.13 -5.38 13.61
C THR A 305 11.24 -4.44 14.09
N VAL A 306 11.43 -3.31 13.40
CA VAL A 306 12.59 -2.42 13.62
C VAL A 306 12.50 -1.53 14.87
N SER A 307 11.30 -1.21 15.35
CA SER A 307 11.10 -0.29 16.47
C SER A 307 10.62 -1.01 17.74
N GLY A 308 11.26 -0.73 18.87
CA GLY A 308 10.73 -1.07 20.21
C GLY A 308 10.79 -2.54 20.60
N ASN A 309 11.62 -3.36 19.93
CA ASN A 309 11.76 -4.80 20.20
C ASN A 309 10.41 -5.55 20.17
N ALA A 310 9.51 -5.13 19.29
CA ALA A 310 8.20 -5.77 19.15
C ALA A 310 8.32 -7.19 18.56
N ASN A 311 7.40 -8.07 18.92
CA ASN A 311 7.29 -9.40 18.31
C ASN A 311 6.75 -9.29 16.87
N LEU A 312 7.21 -10.16 15.97
CA LEU A 312 6.49 -10.43 14.72
C LEU A 312 5.21 -11.21 15.07
N LYS A 313 4.05 -10.56 14.95
CA LYS A 313 2.76 -11.18 15.21
C LYS A 313 2.16 -11.66 13.90
N LEU A 314 1.82 -12.95 13.84
CA LEU A 314 1.12 -13.58 12.72
C LEU A 314 -0.18 -14.17 13.27
N SER A 315 -1.31 -13.67 12.77
CA SER A 315 -2.64 -14.07 13.23
C SER A 315 -3.47 -14.55 12.04
N PRO A 316 -3.73 -15.86 11.91
CA PRO A 316 -4.70 -16.33 10.94
C PRO A 316 -6.13 -15.95 11.39
N HIS A 317 -7.03 -15.77 10.42
CA HIS A 317 -8.45 -15.50 10.70
C HIS A 317 -9.25 -16.82 10.76
N GLY A 318 -10.21 -16.90 11.68
CA GLY A 318 -11.10 -18.06 11.81
C GLY A 318 -10.35 -19.36 12.10
N THR A 319 -10.51 -20.35 11.23
CA THR A 319 -9.84 -21.67 11.32
C THR A 319 -8.50 -21.73 10.61
N GLY A 320 -8.00 -20.60 10.08
CA GLY A 320 -6.70 -20.57 9.40
C GLY A 320 -5.53 -20.87 10.34
N VAL A 321 -4.37 -21.17 9.77
CA VAL A 321 -3.11 -21.43 10.48
C VAL A 321 -1.98 -20.55 9.94
N VAL A 322 -0.86 -20.47 10.67
CA VAL A 322 0.40 -20.04 10.08
C VAL A 322 1.01 -21.27 9.42
N GLU A 323 0.88 -21.36 8.10
CA GLU A 323 1.35 -22.49 7.32
C GLU A 323 2.81 -22.28 6.89
N ILE A 324 3.62 -23.34 7.02
CA ILE A 324 5.02 -23.36 6.58
C ILE A 324 5.12 -24.43 5.51
N GLU A 325 5.12 -24.00 4.26
CA GLU A 325 5.04 -24.89 3.10
C GLU A 325 6.42 -25.45 2.72
N GLY A 326 6.41 -26.61 2.07
CA GLY A 326 7.53 -27.08 1.25
C GLY A 326 7.59 -26.32 -0.08
N ASP A 327 8.54 -26.67 -0.95
CA ASP A 327 8.68 -26.07 -2.29
C ASP A 327 7.62 -26.59 -3.30
N GLY A 328 6.78 -27.54 -2.88
CA GLY A 328 5.78 -28.20 -3.72
C GLY A 328 6.33 -29.26 -4.67
N VAL A 329 7.64 -29.57 -4.62
CA VAL A 329 8.31 -30.51 -5.53
C VAL A 329 9.30 -31.47 -4.86
N SER A 330 10.24 -30.97 -4.05
CA SER A 330 11.41 -31.74 -3.59
C SER A 330 11.86 -31.46 -2.16
N ALA A 331 11.38 -30.38 -1.54
CA ALA A 331 11.76 -29.96 -0.20
C ALA A 331 10.51 -29.84 0.69
N ASP A 332 10.55 -30.50 1.84
CA ASP A 332 9.48 -30.45 2.84
C ASP A 332 9.49 -29.12 3.60
N GLY A 333 8.34 -28.76 4.19
CA GLY A 333 8.21 -27.54 4.98
C GLY A 333 9.09 -27.59 6.22
N THR A 334 9.86 -26.51 6.47
CA THR A 334 10.76 -26.41 7.63
C THR A 334 10.70 -25.05 8.31
N ILE A 335 10.75 -25.05 9.65
CA ILE A 335 11.00 -23.85 10.45
C ILE A 335 12.46 -23.90 10.91
N GLN A 336 13.24 -22.87 10.57
CA GLN A 336 14.63 -22.77 11.01
C GLN A 336 14.77 -21.84 12.23
N LEU A 337 15.47 -22.34 13.26
CA LEU A 337 15.78 -21.59 14.48
C LEU A 337 17.30 -21.37 14.54
N ASN A 338 17.73 -20.16 14.19
CA ASN A 338 19.13 -19.79 14.13
C ASN A 338 19.71 -19.41 15.50
N CYS A 339 21.04 -19.52 15.63
CA CYS A 339 21.77 -18.95 16.75
C CYS A 339 21.72 -17.40 16.71
N SER A 340 22.18 -16.74 17.78
CA SER A 340 22.15 -15.28 17.90
C SER A 340 22.95 -14.52 16.83
N GLN A 341 23.90 -15.20 16.16
CA GLN A 341 24.71 -14.63 15.06
C GLN A 341 24.15 -14.94 13.67
N ASN A 342 23.07 -15.72 13.57
CA ASN A 342 22.46 -16.16 12.30
C ASN A 342 23.40 -16.92 11.35
N SER A 343 24.47 -17.55 11.87
CA SER A 343 25.44 -18.29 11.06
C SER A 343 25.13 -19.79 10.94
N HIS A 344 24.43 -20.36 11.92
CA HIS A 344 23.93 -21.73 11.90
C HIS A 344 22.68 -21.85 12.78
N GLY A 345 22.00 -22.99 12.73
CA GLY A 345 20.75 -23.22 13.48
C GLY A 345 20.30 -24.67 13.45
N ILE A 346 19.19 -24.95 14.12
CA ILE A 346 18.44 -26.20 13.98
C ILE A 346 17.21 -25.98 13.12
N LYS A 347 16.63 -27.06 12.58
CA LYS A 347 15.35 -27.02 11.85
C LYS A 347 14.35 -27.97 12.50
N LEU A 348 13.09 -27.55 12.54
CA LEU A 348 11.95 -28.44 12.72
C LEU A 348 11.39 -28.72 11.33
N ALA A 349 11.23 -29.99 10.97
CA ALA A 349 10.81 -30.40 9.64
C ALA A 349 9.50 -31.19 9.70
N SER A 350 8.65 -30.99 8.70
CA SER A 350 7.52 -31.87 8.42
C SER A 350 8.00 -33.26 7.95
N PRO A 351 7.18 -34.31 8.05
CA PRO A 351 7.48 -35.60 7.44
C PRO A 351 7.62 -35.49 5.91
N PRO A 352 8.42 -36.36 5.27
CA PRO A 352 8.56 -36.35 3.82
C PRO A 352 7.23 -36.67 3.12
N HIS A 353 7.00 -36.11 1.93
CA HIS A 353 5.79 -36.39 1.12
C HIS A 353 5.46 -37.90 1.00
N SER A 354 6.49 -38.75 0.86
CA SER A 354 6.33 -40.20 0.75
C SER A 354 5.75 -40.89 2.00
N ALA A 355 5.79 -40.24 3.16
CA ALA A 355 5.20 -40.77 4.38
C ALA A 355 3.67 -40.59 4.42
N GLY A 356 3.12 -39.66 3.63
CA GLY A 356 1.67 -39.41 3.53
C GLY A 356 0.99 -39.09 4.85
N GLN A 357 1.73 -38.54 5.83
CA GLN A 357 1.23 -38.28 7.17
C GLN A 357 0.63 -36.87 7.27
N SER A 358 -0.47 -36.77 8.03
CA SER A 358 -1.05 -35.50 8.45
C SER A 358 -1.57 -35.67 9.88
N TYR A 359 -0.92 -35.04 10.85
CA TYR A 359 -1.30 -35.11 12.26
C TYR A 359 -0.94 -33.78 12.96
N THR A 360 -1.61 -33.53 14.07
CA THR A 360 -1.33 -32.38 14.94
C THR A 360 -0.60 -32.88 16.18
N ILE A 361 0.52 -32.24 16.53
CA ILE A 361 1.15 -32.44 17.83
C ILE A 361 0.65 -31.36 18.78
N THR A 362 -0.13 -31.76 19.79
CA THR A 362 -0.69 -30.84 20.77
C THR A 362 0.22 -30.78 22.00
N PHE A 363 0.65 -29.59 22.42
CA PHE A 363 1.45 -29.45 23.66
C PHE A 363 0.59 -29.63 24.92
N PRO A 364 1.19 -30.04 26.06
CA PRO A 364 0.46 -30.18 27.31
C PRO A 364 -0.14 -28.84 27.77
N SER A 365 -1.30 -28.87 28.44
CA SER A 365 -1.99 -27.69 28.98
C SER A 365 -1.39 -27.15 30.29
N THR A 366 -0.44 -27.87 30.88
CA THR A 366 0.23 -27.52 32.14
C THR A 366 1.73 -27.31 31.92
N ALA A 367 2.37 -26.50 32.77
CA ALA A 367 3.81 -26.29 32.72
C ALA A 367 4.58 -27.57 33.15
N PRO A 368 5.79 -27.81 32.60
CA PRO A 368 6.61 -28.94 33.04
C PRO A 368 7.08 -28.78 34.48
N GLY A 369 7.09 -29.88 35.22
CA GLY A 369 7.99 -30.03 36.37
C GLY A 369 9.44 -30.20 35.91
N ALA A 370 10.40 -30.06 36.83
CA ALA A 370 11.80 -30.36 36.54
C ALA A 370 11.96 -31.81 36.06
N ASN A 371 12.90 -32.04 35.13
CA ASN A 371 13.31 -33.35 34.64
C ASN A 371 12.20 -34.19 33.94
N LYS A 372 11.17 -33.53 33.39
CA LYS A 372 10.14 -34.19 32.59
C LYS A 372 10.54 -34.25 31.11
N ILE A 373 10.03 -35.26 30.40
CA ILE A 373 10.12 -35.39 28.95
C ILE A 373 8.72 -35.30 28.31
N PHE A 374 8.66 -35.02 27.01
CA PHE A 374 7.42 -35.15 26.24
C PHE A 374 7.20 -36.60 25.81
N GLN A 375 6.01 -37.12 26.04
CA GLN A 375 5.52 -38.36 25.45
C GLN A 375 4.24 -38.08 24.66
N THR A 376 4.21 -38.53 23.41
CA THR A 376 2.99 -38.48 22.57
C THR A 376 2.12 -39.69 22.86
N ASP A 377 0.80 -39.50 22.81
CA ASP A 377 -0.15 -40.60 22.69
C ASP A 377 -0.43 -40.94 21.21
N ALA A 378 -1.41 -41.80 20.96
CA ALA A 378 -1.83 -42.21 19.62
C ALA A 378 -2.62 -41.13 18.85
N ASN A 379 -3.04 -40.06 19.53
CA ASN A 379 -3.84 -38.97 18.99
C ASN A 379 -2.98 -37.73 18.67
N GLY A 380 -1.71 -37.74 19.06
CA GLY A 380 -0.76 -36.63 18.87
C GLY A 380 -0.69 -35.67 20.06
N ASP A 381 -1.37 -35.98 21.16
CA ASP A 381 -1.30 -35.16 22.37
C ASP A 381 -0.02 -35.48 23.14
N LEU A 382 0.76 -34.44 23.44
CA LEU A 382 1.95 -34.53 24.28
C LEU A 382 1.56 -34.44 25.75
N SER A 383 2.27 -35.20 26.59
CA SER A 383 2.22 -35.13 28.04
C SER A 383 3.63 -35.03 28.64
N PHE A 384 3.75 -34.35 29.78
CA PHE A 384 4.99 -34.33 30.57
C PHE A 384 5.07 -35.58 31.44
N VAL A 385 5.98 -36.49 31.14
CA VAL A 385 6.21 -37.73 31.91
C VAL A 385 7.60 -37.73 32.53
N ASP A 386 7.78 -38.52 33.58
CA ASP A 386 9.11 -38.77 34.14
C ASP A 386 10.00 -39.42 33.10
N LEU A 387 11.29 -39.06 33.11
CA LEU A 387 12.28 -39.78 32.33
C LEU A 387 12.22 -41.26 32.74
N PRO A 388 11.98 -42.20 31.80
CA PRO A 388 12.00 -43.62 32.13
C PRO A 388 13.36 -43.95 32.72
N THR A 389 13.40 -44.33 34.00
CA THR A 389 14.63 -44.80 34.66
C THR A 389 14.97 -46.15 34.04
N GLY A 390 15.78 -46.13 32.98
CA GLY A 390 16.17 -47.31 32.23
C GLY A 390 16.86 -48.34 33.12
N GLY A 391 16.08 -49.31 33.57
CA GLY A 391 16.52 -50.54 34.21
C GLY A 391 15.29 -51.44 34.31
N ASP A 392 15.40 -52.69 33.87
CA ASP A 392 14.39 -53.71 34.16
C ASP A 392 14.01 -53.58 35.63
N SER A 393 12.75 -53.22 35.89
CA SER A 393 12.24 -53.17 37.25
C SER A 393 12.16 -54.59 37.77
N VAL A 394 13.21 -55.08 38.42
CA VAL A 394 13.00 -56.01 39.53
C VAL A 394 12.22 -55.18 40.53
N GLN A 395 10.89 -55.33 40.57
CA GLN A 395 10.10 -54.72 41.62
C GLN A 395 10.67 -55.22 42.94
N GLU A 396 11.22 -54.30 43.74
CA GLU A 396 11.62 -54.57 45.10
C GLU A 396 10.36 -54.97 45.86
N GLY A 397 10.12 -56.27 46.05
CA GLY A 397 9.26 -56.70 47.15
C GLY A 397 9.87 -56.26 48.47
N ASP A 398 9.05 -56.09 49.51
CA ASP A 398 9.32 -55.37 50.78
C ASP A 398 10.66 -55.66 51.53
N ASN A 399 11.46 -56.64 51.10
CA ASN A 399 12.70 -57.07 51.73
C ASN A 399 13.94 -57.15 50.79
N ILE A 400 13.86 -56.69 49.54
CA ILE A 400 15.00 -56.64 48.61
C ILE A 400 15.51 -55.21 48.50
N SER A 401 16.78 -54.96 48.83
CA SER A 401 17.44 -53.68 48.54
C SER A 401 18.46 -53.87 47.43
N ILE A 402 18.29 -53.16 46.32
CA ILE A 402 19.27 -53.07 45.25
C ILE A 402 19.98 -51.72 45.39
N THR A 403 21.10 -51.69 46.10
CA THR A 403 21.99 -50.53 46.02
C THR A 403 22.63 -50.53 44.63
N SER A 404 22.36 -49.49 43.85
CA SER A 404 22.89 -49.30 42.50
C SER A 404 24.38 -49.65 42.45
N PRO A 405 24.83 -50.59 41.59
CA PRO A 405 26.24 -50.83 41.44
C PRO A 405 26.89 -49.60 40.81
N ASP A 406 27.93 -49.08 41.45
CA ASP A 406 28.99 -48.37 40.74
C ASP A 406 29.58 -49.35 39.72
N SER A 407 29.20 -49.16 38.46
CA SER A 407 30.03 -49.32 37.27
C SER A 407 31.11 -50.43 37.26
N ALA A 408 30.79 -51.69 37.60
CA ALA A 408 31.31 -52.91 36.95
C ALA A 408 30.86 -54.20 37.66
N GLY A 409 30.06 -55.02 36.99
CA GLY A 409 30.20 -56.48 37.03
C GLY A 409 29.56 -57.30 38.16
N GLY A 410 28.98 -56.71 39.21
CA GLY A 410 28.29 -57.50 40.24
C GLY A 410 27.06 -56.79 40.81
N LYS A 411 25.87 -57.39 40.64
CA LYS A 411 24.69 -56.98 41.42
C LYS A 411 24.79 -57.66 42.79
N THR A 412 25.07 -56.90 43.83
CA THR A 412 24.96 -57.37 45.21
C THR A 412 23.50 -57.25 45.64
N ILE A 413 22.86 -58.37 45.99
CA ILE A 413 21.53 -58.36 46.63
C ILE A 413 21.75 -58.43 48.14
N GLY A 414 21.50 -57.32 48.84
CA GLY A 414 21.53 -57.28 50.29
C GLY A 414 20.18 -57.71 50.87
N PHE A 415 20.16 -58.75 51.70
CA PHE A 415 18.97 -59.09 52.51
C PHE A 415 18.98 -58.30 53.83
N ARG A 416 17.80 -57.91 54.33
CA ARG A 416 17.67 -57.24 55.63
C ARG A 416 18.20 -58.14 56.78
N ASN A 417 18.87 -57.54 57.76
CA ASN A 417 19.29 -58.20 59.01
C ASN A 417 18.32 -57.82 60.15
N PRO A 418 17.63 -58.78 60.79
CA PRO A 418 17.58 -60.21 60.50
C PRO A 418 16.63 -60.56 59.34
N LEU A 419 16.89 -61.67 58.66
CA LEU A 419 15.92 -62.32 57.78
C LEU A 419 14.76 -62.84 58.64
N ASN A 420 13.56 -62.29 58.45
CA ASN A 420 12.35 -62.70 59.17
C ASN A 420 11.49 -63.71 58.41
N GLN A 421 11.90 -64.10 57.20
CA GLN A 421 11.26 -65.10 56.34
C GLN A 421 12.33 -65.93 55.59
N PRO A 422 12.03 -67.17 55.18
CA PRO A 422 12.94 -68.00 54.41
C PRO A 422 13.33 -67.36 53.07
N VAL A 423 14.57 -67.63 52.63
CA VAL A 423 14.98 -67.38 51.24
C VAL A 423 14.44 -68.53 50.39
N VAL A 424 13.41 -68.27 49.57
CA VAL A 424 12.80 -69.26 48.66
C VAL A 424 13.50 -69.17 47.30
N GLY A 425 14.26 -70.21 46.95
CA GLY A 425 15.05 -70.24 45.71
C GLY A 425 14.32 -70.71 44.45
N GLY A 426 13.07 -71.19 44.52
CA GLY A 426 12.28 -71.60 43.35
C GLY A 426 13.01 -72.57 42.40
N ASP A 427 13.52 -73.69 42.93
CA ASP A 427 14.30 -74.71 42.21
C ASP A 427 15.67 -74.25 41.64
N GLN A 428 16.17 -73.08 42.06
CA GLN A 428 17.49 -72.62 41.67
C GLN A 428 18.60 -73.24 42.53
N THR A 429 19.75 -73.50 41.90
CA THR A 429 20.96 -73.97 42.61
C THR A 429 21.68 -72.78 43.23
N PHE A 430 21.86 -72.79 44.55
CA PHE A 430 22.77 -71.87 45.25
C PHE A 430 24.19 -72.45 45.26
N SER A 431 25.14 -71.79 44.60
CA SER A 431 26.54 -72.22 44.55
C SER A 431 27.43 -71.34 45.43
N GLN A 432 28.46 -71.93 46.05
CA GLN A 432 29.47 -71.23 46.87
C GLN A 432 28.89 -70.45 48.07
N ILE A 433 27.90 -71.03 48.77
CA ILE A 433 27.33 -70.43 49.98
C ILE A 433 28.40 -70.40 51.10
N ASN A 434 28.64 -69.23 51.69
CA ASN A 434 29.43 -69.08 52.90
C ASN A 434 28.49 -68.85 54.10
N LEU A 435 28.41 -69.82 55.01
CA LEU A 435 27.60 -69.74 56.24
C LEU A 435 28.53 -69.52 57.44
N LYS A 436 28.50 -68.31 58.03
CA LYS A 436 29.41 -67.94 59.13
C LYS A 436 28.86 -68.27 60.53
N ASP A 437 27.56 -68.14 60.74
CA ASP A 437 26.90 -68.28 62.06
C ASP A 437 25.59 -69.09 61.94
N TYR A 438 25.62 -70.22 61.23
CA TYR A 438 24.43 -71.06 61.06
C TYR A 438 24.24 -72.03 62.24
N SER A 439 22.97 -72.27 62.61
CA SER A 439 22.57 -73.32 63.56
C SER A 439 21.72 -74.35 62.85
N GLU A 440 21.97 -75.63 63.08
CA GLU A 440 21.07 -76.69 62.61
C GLU A 440 19.84 -76.79 63.52
N THR A 441 18.70 -77.15 62.94
CA THR A 441 17.48 -77.43 63.72
C THR A 441 17.63 -78.76 64.44
N VAL A 442 17.50 -78.73 65.77
CA VAL A 442 17.50 -79.93 66.64
C VAL A 442 16.06 -80.37 66.89
N TYR A 443 15.71 -81.58 66.48
CA TYR A 443 14.43 -82.20 66.75
C TYR A 443 14.55 -83.25 67.88
N THR A 444 13.83 -83.04 68.98
CA THR A 444 13.84 -83.99 70.11
C THR A 444 12.65 -84.94 70.00
N SER A 445 12.92 -86.20 69.61
CA SER A 445 11.90 -87.23 69.38
C SER A 445 11.46 -87.96 70.67
N GLY A 446 11.88 -87.48 71.84
CA GLY A 446 11.44 -88.00 73.15
C GLY A 446 12.06 -89.36 73.50
N THR A 447 11.30 -90.20 74.23
CA THR A 447 11.73 -91.55 74.62
C THR A 447 11.52 -92.58 73.51
N THR A 448 12.46 -93.50 73.28
CA THR A 448 12.46 -94.33 72.08
C THR A 448 13.01 -95.75 72.31
N THR A 449 12.39 -96.74 71.66
CA THR A 449 12.80 -98.16 71.62
C THR A 449 12.37 -98.80 70.30
N GLY A 450 13.00 -99.90 69.89
CA GLY A 450 12.63 -100.62 68.66
C GLY A 450 13.19 -100.02 67.37
N THR A 451 12.56 -100.30 66.23
CA THR A 451 13.00 -99.77 64.93
C THR A 451 12.63 -98.30 64.79
N ILE A 452 13.63 -97.47 64.51
CA ILE A 452 13.46 -96.03 64.31
C ILE A 452 13.79 -95.66 62.87
N THR A 453 13.05 -94.69 62.33
CA THR A 453 13.33 -94.04 61.04
C THR A 453 13.21 -92.53 61.22
N PRO A 454 14.24 -91.89 61.82
CA PRO A 454 14.28 -90.45 62.01
C PRO A 454 14.00 -89.71 60.70
N ASP A 455 13.27 -88.59 60.74
CA ASP A 455 12.96 -87.79 59.55
C ASP A 455 13.73 -86.48 59.52
N VAL A 456 14.64 -86.33 58.55
CA VAL A 456 15.46 -85.12 58.36
C VAL A 456 14.63 -83.87 58.04
N ALA A 457 13.38 -84.02 57.59
CA ALA A 457 12.47 -82.88 57.40
C ALA A 457 12.15 -82.16 58.72
N ASN A 458 12.26 -82.84 59.87
CA ASN A 458 12.08 -82.22 61.19
C ASN A 458 13.34 -81.51 61.70
N GLY A 459 14.51 -81.83 61.14
CA GLY A 459 15.82 -81.34 61.54
C GLY A 459 16.92 -82.35 61.24
N ASN A 460 18.07 -81.86 60.76
CA ASN A 460 19.24 -82.71 60.50
C ASN A 460 19.93 -83.18 61.80
N VAL A 461 19.61 -82.57 62.94
CA VAL A 461 20.04 -83.05 64.26
C VAL A 461 18.82 -83.60 64.98
N GLN A 462 18.88 -84.86 65.42
CA GLN A 462 17.80 -85.48 66.17
C GLN A 462 18.28 -86.00 67.51
N SER A 463 17.46 -85.85 68.54
CA SER A 463 17.78 -86.28 69.91
C SER A 463 16.74 -87.25 70.42
N ILE A 464 17.19 -88.39 70.96
CA ILE A 464 16.35 -89.42 71.57
C ILE A 464 16.89 -89.83 72.94
N THR A 465 15.98 -90.24 73.83
CA THR A 465 16.32 -90.92 75.08
C THR A 465 15.88 -92.37 74.99
N LEU A 466 16.77 -93.30 75.22
CA LEU A 466 16.47 -94.72 75.07
C LEU A 466 15.58 -95.24 76.21
N THR A 467 14.55 -96.00 75.87
CA THR A 467 13.76 -96.85 76.79
C THR A 467 13.92 -98.34 76.49
N GLY A 468 14.74 -98.67 75.49
CA GLY A 468 15.07 -100.02 75.06
C GLY A 468 16.12 -99.99 73.94
N SER A 469 16.54 -101.17 73.47
CA SER A 469 17.43 -101.28 72.31
C SER A 469 16.75 -100.75 71.05
N ILE A 470 17.52 -100.12 70.16
CA ILE A 470 17.02 -99.53 68.93
C ILE A 470 17.62 -100.20 67.68
N THR A 471 16.85 -100.17 66.59
CA THR A 471 17.36 -100.46 65.25
C THR A 471 17.25 -99.21 64.39
N PHE A 472 18.38 -98.69 63.89
CA PHE A 472 18.42 -97.51 63.04
C PHE A 472 19.19 -97.81 61.75
N SER A 473 18.45 -98.00 60.65
CA SER A 473 19.03 -98.47 59.37
C SER A 473 18.92 -97.47 58.21
N ALA A 474 18.03 -96.49 58.32
CA ALA A 474 17.84 -95.41 57.37
C ALA A 474 17.09 -94.26 58.04
N PHE A 475 17.20 -93.06 57.48
CA PHE A 475 16.34 -91.92 57.82
C PHE A 475 15.40 -91.60 56.65
N SER A 476 14.22 -91.06 56.97
CA SER A 476 13.19 -90.66 55.98
C SER A 476 13.63 -89.41 55.22
N ASN A 477 13.09 -89.21 54.00
CA ASN A 477 13.39 -88.05 53.14
C ASN A 477 14.87 -87.86 52.77
N ALA A 478 15.63 -88.96 52.70
CA ALA A 478 17.06 -88.91 52.39
C ALA A 478 17.34 -88.52 50.92
N ALA A 479 18.14 -87.47 50.73
CA ALA A 479 18.72 -87.10 49.44
C ALA A 479 20.22 -87.41 49.39
N ALA A 480 20.74 -87.71 48.20
CA ALA A 480 22.18 -87.94 48.02
C ALA A 480 22.98 -86.70 48.47
N GLY A 481 23.99 -86.91 49.31
CA GLY A 481 24.77 -85.83 49.93
C GLY A 481 24.24 -85.34 51.28
N GLN A 482 23.14 -85.91 51.79
CA GLN A 482 22.55 -85.49 53.06
C GLN A 482 23.21 -86.17 54.27
N SER A 483 23.42 -85.37 55.32
CA SER A 483 23.91 -85.80 56.63
C SER A 483 22.83 -85.68 57.69
N MET A 484 22.88 -86.55 58.69
CA MET A 484 22.09 -86.43 59.92
C MET A 484 22.97 -86.74 61.14
N THR A 485 22.77 -86.00 62.23
CA THR A 485 23.38 -86.27 63.53
C THR A 485 22.31 -86.76 64.50
N MET A 486 22.46 -87.98 65.01
CA MET A 486 21.67 -88.51 66.13
C MET A 486 22.42 -88.30 67.44
N ILE A 487 21.74 -87.67 68.38
CA ILE A 487 22.12 -87.61 69.79
C ILE A 487 21.29 -88.68 70.50
N ILE A 488 21.96 -89.70 71.03
CA ILE A 488 21.33 -90.86 71.64
C ILE A 488 21.68 -90.84 73.12
N ARG A 489 20.69 -90.68 73.99
CA ARG A 489 20.90 -90.61 75.44
C ARG A 489 20.47 -91.92 76.11
N GLN A 490 21.31 -92.48 76.97
CA GLN A 490 20.91 -93.56 77.87
C GLN A 490 19.91 -93.04 78.94
N PRO A 491 18.98 -93.86 79.44
CA PRO A 491 18.11 -93.44 80.54
C PRO A 491 18.91 -93.21 81.82
N SER A 492 18.29 -92.57 82.81
CA SER A 492 18.88 -92.37 84.15
C SER A 492 19.19 -93.68 84.89
N SER A 493 18.62 -94.81 84.45
CA SER A 493 18.96 -96.15 84.96
C SER A 493 20.25 -96.74 84.37
N GLY A 494 20.79 -96.16 83.29
CA GLY A 494 21.83 -96.80 82.48
C GLY A 494 21.30 -97.91 81.56
N GLY A 495 22.11 -98.24 80.57
CA GLY A 495 21.87 -99.33 79.60
C GLY A 495 22.44 -100.67 80.07
N PRO A 496 22.04 -101.77 79.43
CA PRO A 496 22.72 -102.05 78.16
C PRO A 496 21.76 -102.11 76.99
N TYR A 497 21.23 -100.96 76.57
CA TYR A 497 20.51 -100.87 75.31
C TYR A 497 21.48 -100.91 74.14
N THR A 498 21.13 -101.66 73.11
CA THR A 498 21.96 -101.91 71.93
C THR A 498 21.48 -101.11 70.74
N LEU A 499 22.40 -100.79 69.83
CA LEU A 499 22.10 -100.25 68.51
C LEU A 499 22.35 -101.33 67.45
N THR A 500 21.29 -101.72 66.74
CA THR A 500 21.39 -102.55 65.55
C THR A 500 21.21 -101.69 64.30
N SER A 501 21.96 -101.97 63.24
CA SER A 501 21.90 -101.16 62.02
C SER A 501 22.48 -101.91 60.83
N THR A 502 21.91 -101.68 59.64
CA THR A 502 22.44 -102.12 58.35
C THR A 502 23.44 -101.13 57.74
N MET A 503 23.63 -99.95 58.35
CA MET A 503 24.56 -98.93 57.87
C MET A 503 26.01 -99.41 57.96
N LYS A 504 26.89 -98.84 57.12
CA LYS A 504 28.33 -99.09 57.12
C LYS A 504 29.00 -98.24 58.19
N PHE A 505 29.38 -98.84 59.32
CA PHE A 505 30.01 -98.11 60.42
C PHE A 505 31.53 -97.99 60.22
N ALA A 506 32.05 -96.80 60.50
CA ALA A 506 33.48 -96.58 60.69
C ALA A 506 34.01 -97.57 61.75
N GLY A 507 34.98 -98.41 61.37
CA GLY A 507 35.55 -99.45 62.24
C GLY A 507 34.59 -100.55 62.69
N GLY A 508 33.34 -100.58 62.19
CA GLY A 508 32.32 -101.55 62.59
C GLY A 508 31.69 -101.32 63.97
N THR A 509 32.01 -100.22 64.65
CA THR A 509 31.56 -99.93 66.03
C THR A 509 30.08 -99.59 66.09
N LYS A 510 29.26 -100.42 66.74
CA LYS A 510 27.81 -100.24 66.93
C LYS A 510 27.37 -100.29 68.40
N THR A 511 28.33 -100.35 69.32
CA THR A 511 28.04 -100.51 70.75
C THR A 511 27.78 -99.13 71.35
N LEU A 512 26.61 -98.93 71.95
CA LEU A 512 26.27 -97.73 72.70
C LEU A 512 26.91 -97.75 74.10
N SER A 513 27.01 -96.59 74.73
CA SER A 513 27.41 -96.49 76.14
C SER A 513 26.41 -97.19 77.05
N THR A 514 26.86 -97.71 78.19
CA THR A 514 25.97 -98.32 79.19
C THR A 514 25.77 -97.46 80.44
N THR A 515 26.59 -96.43 80.63
CA THR A 515 26.51 -95.50 81.77
C THR A 515 25.18 -94.75 81.77
N ALA A 516 24.59 -94.55 82.95
CA ALA A 516 23.39 -93.74 83.14
C ALA A 516 23.58 -92.33 82.57
N ASP A 517 22.56 -91.83 81.87
CA ASP A 517 22.53 -90.51 81.24
C ASP A 517 23.65 -90.19 80.24
N ALA A 518 24.45 -91.18 79.84
CA ALA A 518 25.49 -90.98 78.83
C ALA A 518 24.89 -90.64 77.47
N TYR A 519 25.54 -89.70 76.77
CA TYR A 519 25.22 -89.36 75.40
C TYR A 519 26.17 -90.08 74.44
N ASP A 520 25.60 -90.64 73.40
CA ASP A 520 26.31 -91.14 72.23
C ASP A 520 25.91 -90.28 71.04
N ILE A 521 26.88 -89.92 70.20
CA ILE A 521 26.66 -89.11 69.01
C ILE A 521 26.94 -90.00 67.81
N MET A 522 25.91 -90.18 66.98
CA MET A 522 26.00 -90.92 65.73
C MET A 522 25.78 -89.98 64.56
N THR A 523 26.79 -89.83 63.71
CA THR A 523 26.65 -89.10 62.45
C THR A 523 26.43 -90.09 61.31
N VAL A 524 25.47 -89.80 60.45
CA VAL A 524 25.13 -90.62 59.28
C VAL A 524 25.18 -89.76 58.02
N PHE A 525 25.80 -90.28 56.96
CA PHE A 525 25.84 -89.67 55.63
C PHE A 525 25.27 -90.62 54.59
N TYR A 526 24.43 -90.10 53.68
CA TYR A 526 23.84 -90.86 52.59
C TYR A 526 24.43 -90.41 51.24
N ASP A 527 25.06 -91.32 50.50
CA ASP A 527 25.66 -91.03 49.19
C ASP A 527 24.68 -91.20 48.00
N GLY A 528 23.42 -91.56 48.27
CA GLY A 528 22.43 -91.93 47.25
C GLY A 528 22.25 -93.44 47.06
N THR A 529 23.05 -94.28 47.72
CA THR A 529 22.94 -95.75 47.68
C THR A 529 23.23 -96.40 49.03
N ASN A 530 24.22 -95.90 49.77
CA ASN A 530 24.70 -96.41 51.04
C ASN A 530 24.56 -95.37 52.14
N TYR A 531 24.27 -95.86 53.35
CA TYR A 531 24.40 -95.07 54.57
C TYR A 531 25.73 -95.40 55.26
N PHE A 532 26.55 -94.37 55.46
CA PHE A 532 27.80 -94.44 56.23
C PHE A 532 27.56 -93.83 57.59
N ALA A 533 27.98 -94.52 58.65
CA ALA A 533 27.78 -94.07 60.02
C ALA A 533 29.10 -94.01 60.79
N SER A 534 29.20 -93.07 61.71
CA SER A 534 30.22 -93.05 62.75
C SER A 534 29.53 -92.87 64.09
N LEU A 535 29.90 -93.68 65.07
CA LEU A 535 29.38 -93.61 66.43
C LEU A 535 30.52 -93.23 67.37
N SER A 536 30.36 -92.13 68.06
CA SER A 536 31.21 -91.70 69.15
C SER A 536 30.42 -91.87 70.45
N THR A 537 31.01 -92.50 71.46
CA THR A 537 30.28 -92.91 72.66
C THR A 537 30.81 -92.25 73.92
N ASN A 538 29.96 -92.21 74.96
CA ASN A 538 30.29 -91.86 76.33
C ASN A 538 30.70 -90.39 76.50
N PHE A 539 29.92 -89.51 75.88
CA PHE A 539 29.93 -88.08 76.20
C PHE A 539 29.16 -87.89 77.52
N SER A 540 29.89 -87.53 78.57
CA SER A 540 29.41 -87.41 79.96
C SER A 540 29.70 -86.04 80.54
#